data_AF-A0A2A9CU16-F1
#
_entry.id   AF-A0A2A9CU16-F1
#
_cell.length_a   1.000
_cell.length_b   1.000
_cell.length_c   1.000
_cell.angle_alpha   90.00
_cell.angle_beta   90.00
_cell.angle_gamma   90.00
#
_symmetry.space_group_name_H-M   'P 1'
#
loop_
_entity.id
_entity.type
_entity.pdbx_description
1 polymer ?
#
loop_
_entity_poly.entity_id
_entity_poly.type
_entity_poly.pdbx_seq_one_letter_code
_entity_poly.pdbx_strand_id
1 'polypeptide(L)' 'MGIEDKARHAVEDTKGKVKEGWGKLTDNERLETEGKIDQAKASAGKAGEAIRDGVRDAADEVTETARNLTDGRKD' A
#
# COMPACT_ATOMS: atom_id res chain seq x y z
N MET A 1 -22.77 -46.00 -22.54
CA MET A 1 -21.79 -45.07 -21.93
C MET A 1 -20.59 -45.00 -22.85
N GLY A 2 -20.31 -43.90 -23.58
CA GLY A 2 -19.30 -44.02 -24.64
C GLY A 2 -18.66 -42.80 -25.30
N ILE A 3 -19.28 -41.63 -25.35
CA ILE A 3 -18.65 -40.48 -26.04
C ILE A 3 -18.96 -39.17 -25.33
N GLU A 4 -20.19 -39.00 -24.86
CA GLU A 4 -20.59 -37.80 -24.09
C GLU A 4 -19.88 -37.71 -22.74
N ASP A 5 -19.74 -38.85 -22.02
CA ASP A 5 -18.92 -38.93 -20.79
C ASP A 5 -17.44 -38.60 -21.04
N LYS A 6 -16.87 -39.11 -22.14
CA LYS A 6 -15.46 -38.87 -22.49
C LYS A 6 -15.22 -37.41 -22.90
N ALA A 7 -16.15 -36.80 -23.63
CA ALA A 7 -16.09 -35.40 -24.02
C ALA A 7 -16.27 -34.46 -22.82
N ARG A 8 -17.21 -34.75 -21.92
CA ARG A 8 -17.38 -34.00 -20.66
C ARG A 8 -16.13 -34.05 -19.80
N HIS A 9 -15.53 -35.24 -19.62
CA HIS A 9 -14.27 -35.39 -18.89
C HIS A 9 -13.14 -34.57 -19.54
N ALA A 10 -12.98 -34.63 -20.86
CA ALA A 10 -11.93 -33.88 -21.56
C ALA A 10 -12.15 -32.36 -21.50
N VAL A 11 -13.40 -31.89 -21.58
CA VAL A 11 -13.75 -30.47 -21.46
C VAL A 11 -13.53 -29.97 -20.03
N GLU A 12 -13.91 -30.74 -19.02
CA GLU A 12 -13.66 -30.39 -17.62
C GLU A 12 -12.17 -30.35 -17.28
N ASP A 13 -11.38 -31.29 -17.81
CA ASP A 13 -9.91 -31.31 -17.65
C ASP A 13 -9.25 -30.11 -18.34
N THR A 14 -9.73 -29.75 -19.54
CA THR A 14 -9.23 -28.57 -20.28
C THR A 14 -9.62 -27.27 -19.59
N LYS A 15 -10.87 -27.15 -19.13
CA LYS A 15 -11.36 -25.99 -18.39
C LYS A 15 -10.67 -25.85 -17.04
N GLY A 16 -10.36 -26.96 -16.37
CA GLY A 16 -9.55 -27.03 -15.16
C GLY A 16 -8.15 -26.48 -15.38
N LYS A 17 -7.44 -26.98 -16.40
CA LYS A 17 -6.09 -26.48 -16.78
C LYS A 17 -6.08 -25.02 -17.19
N VAL A 18 -7.11 -24.56 -17.91
CA VAL A 18 -7.25 -23.14 -18.26
C VAL A 18 -7.49 -22.29 -17.02
N LYS A 19 -8.34 -22.73 -16.08
CA LYS A 19 -8.62 -22.02 -14.83
C LYS A 19 -7.45 -22.05 -13.85
N GLU A 20 -6.69 -23.14 -13.79
CA GLU A 20 -5.43 -23.23 -13.04
C GLU A 20 -4.33 -22.38 -13.68
N GLY A 21 -4.24 -22.35 -15.00
CA GLY A 21 -3.32 -21.50 -15.74
C GLY A 21 -3.63 -20.01 -15.57
N TRP A 22 -4.91 -19.63 -15.73
CA TRP A 22 -5.40 -18.28 -15.45
C TRP A 22 -5.26 -17.91 -13.98
N GLY A 23 -5.56 -18.84 -13.07
CA GLY A 23 -5.37 -18.68 -11.64
C GLY A 23 -3.91 -18.37 -11.32
N LYS A 24 -2.97 -19.22 -11.75
CA LYS A 24 -1.52 -18.98 -11.58
C LYS A 24 -1.03 -17.69 -12.25
N LEU A 25 -1.64 -17.26 -13.35
CA LEU A 25 -1.32 -15.99 -14.01
C LEU A 25 -1.80 -14.78 -13.20
N THR A 26 -3.00 -14.86 -12.62
CA THR A 26 -3.62 -13.79 -11.83
C THR A 26 -3.12 -13.74 -10.38
N ASP A 27 -2.61 -14.84 -9.84
CA ASP A 27 -2.28 -14.97 -8.40
C ASP A 27 -0.93 -14.38 -7.97
N ASN A 28 -0.12 -13.82 -8.89
CA ASN A 28 1.16 -13.19 -8.51
C ASN A 28 1.12 -11.65 -8.51
N GLU A 29 0.18 -11.01 -9.20
CA GLU A 29 0.21 -9.54 -9.33
C GLU A 29 -0.46 -8.85 -8.13
N ARG A 30 -1.51 -9.44 -7.55
CA ARG A 30 -2.21 -8.84 -6.40
C ARG A 30 -1.41 -8.91 -5.10
N LEU A 31 -0.72 -10.02 -4.84
CA LEU A 31 0.13 -10.20 -3.64
C LEU A 31 1.43 -9.37 -3.72
N GLU A 32 2.07 -9.24 -4.89
CA GLU A 32 3.21 -8.34 -5.05
C GLU A 32 2.81 -6.86 -5.00
N THR A 33 1.62 -6.52 -5.49
CA THR A 33 1.12 -5.14 -5.48
C THR A 33 0.74 -4.70 -4.07
N GLU A 34 0.06 -5.53 -3.28
CA GLU A 34 -0.24 -5.20 -1.88
C GLU A 34 1.06 -5.06 -1.07
N GLY A 35 2.04 -5.95 -1.25
CA GLY A 35 3.34 -5.84 -0.57
C GLY A 35 4.14 -4.58 -0.94
N LYS A 36 4.16 -4.20 -2.24
CA LYS A 36 4.83 -2.97 -2.70
C LYS A 36 4.09 -1.71 -2.28
N ILE A 37 2.75 -1.72 -2.27
CA ILE A 37 1.94 -0.60 -1.77
C ILE A 37 2.14 -0.43 -0.27
N ASP A 38 2.21 -1.51 0.49
CA ASP A 38 2.41 -1.46 1.95
C ASP A 38 3.82 -0.95 2.29
N GLN A 39 4.85 -1.41 1.56
CA GLN A 39 6.21 -0.87 1.68
C GLN A 39 6.33 0.60 1.23
N ALA A 40 5.62 0.99 0.17
CA ALA A 40 5.57 2.37 -0.29
C ALA A 40 4.85 3.27 0.72
N LYS A 41 3.73 2.82 1.30
CA LYS A 41 3.03 3.52 2.39
C LYS A 41 3.89 3.67 3.62
N ALA A 42 4.59 2.61 4.04
CA ALA A 42 5.49 2.65 5.19
C ALA A 42 6.66 3.62 4.96
N SER A 43 7.22 3.65 3.75
CA SER A 43 8.31 4.57 3.39
C SER A 43 7.83 6.02 3.30
N ALA A 44 6.66 6.26 2.71
CA ALA A 44 6.03 7.58 2.62
C ALA A 44 5.61 8.10 4.01
N GLY A 45 5.10 7.23 4.88
CA GLY A 45 4.75 7.57 6.27
C GLY A 45 5.97 8.04 7.07
N LYS A 46 7.08 7.28 7.02
CA LYS A 46 8.32 7.66 7.71
C LYS A 46 8.92 8.97 7.19
N ALA A 47 8.91 9.18 5.86
CA ALA A 47 9.37 10.44 5.28
C ALA A 47 8.46 11.62 5.67
N GLY A 48 7.14 11.41 5.69
CA GLY A 48 6.16 12.40 6.13
C GLY A 48 6.28 12.74 7.62
N GLU A 49 6.52 11.75 8.47
CA GLU A 49 6.77 11.95 9.91
C GLU A 49 8.04 12.78 10.14
N ALA A 50 9.16 12.47 9.48
CA ALA A 50 10.40 13.23 9.63
C ALA A 50 10.26 14.69 9.18
N ILE A 51 9.56 14.94 8.08
CA ILE A 51 9.27 16.31 7.59
C ILE A 51 8.36 17.03 8.59
N ARG A 52 7.31 16.36 9.08
CA ARG A 52 6.36 16.96 10.01
C ARG A 52 6.99 17.28 11.36
N ASP A 53 7.91 16.44 11.83
CA ASP A 53 8.66 16.64 13.06
C ASP A 53 9.57 17.87 12.96
N GLY A 54 10.37 17.97 11.89
CA GLY A 54 11.23 19.15 11.65
C GLY A 54 10.45 20.45 11.44
N VAL A 55 9.28 20.39 10.77
CA VAL A 55 8.39 21.55 10.63
C VAL A 55 7.77 21.95 11.98
N ARG A 56 7.44 20.97 12.83
CA ARG A 56 6.86 21.23 14.14
C ARG A 56 7.88 21.85 15.09
N ASP A 57 9.12 21.36 15.11
CA ASP A 57 10.23 21.97 15.86
C ASP A 57 10.49 23.42 15.43
N ALA A 58 10.59 23.66 14.12
CA ALA A 58 10.80 25.01 13.59
C ALA A 58 9.61 25.94 13.93
N ALA A 59 8.38 25.42 13.87
CA ALA A 59 7.20 26.19 14.24
C ALA A 59 7.14 26.48 15.74
N ASP A 60 7.57 25.54 16.60
CA ASP A 60 7.61 25.72 18.05
C ASP A 60 8.66 26.78 18.43
N GLU A 61 9.86 26.75 17.83
CA GLU A 61 10.90 27.76 18.07
C GLU A 61 10.47 29.17 17.63
N VAL A 62 9.83 29.28 16.46
CA VAL A 62 9.27 30.54 15.98
C VAL A 62 8.11 31.01 16.87
N THR A 63 7.26 30.09 17.34
CA THR A 63 6.14 30.42 18.22
C THR A 63 6.61 30.85 19.59
N GLU A 64 7.63 30.21 20.16
CA GLU A 64 8.20 30.57 21.44
C GLU A 64 8.91 31.92 21.37
N THR A 65 9.70 32.15 20.32
CA THR A 65 10.35 33.44 20.07
C THR A 65 9.32 34.55 19.91
N ALA A 66 8.26 34.32 19.12
CA ALA A 66 7.19 35.29 18.93
C ALA A 66 6.40 35.54 20.22
N ARG A 67 6.15 34.51 21.04
CA ARG A 67 5.52 34.65 22.35
C ARG A 67 6.38 35.48 23.30
N ASN A 68 7.68 35.22 23.37
CA ASN A 68 8.60 35.92 24.26
C ASN A 68 8.74 37.42 23.88
N LEU A 69 8.82 37.73 22.57
CA LEU A 69 8.77 39.11 22.08
C LEU A 69 7.42 39.81 22.29
N THR A 70 6.30 39.07 22.28
CA THR A 70 4.97 39.62 22.50
C THR A 70 4.72 39.90 23.98
N ASP A 71 5.19 39.03 24.87
CA ASP A 71 5.07 39.20 26.32
C ASP A 71 6.01 40.29 26.85
N GLY A 72 7.23 40.40 26.30
CA GLY A 72 8.20 41.44 26.66
C GLY A 72 7.85 42.88 26.27
N ARG A 73 6.70 43.13 25.62
CA ARG A 73 6.15 44.49 25.39
C ARG A 73 5.06 44.89 26.39
N LYS A 74 4.79 44.07 27.41
CA LYS A 74 3.72 44.32 28.40
C LYS A 74 4.22 44.65 29.81
N ASP A 75 5.53 44.81 30.02
CA ASP A 75 6.09 45.43 31.23
C ASP A 75 6.67 46.82 30.91
#